data_AF-A0A2N2B1B0-F1
#
_entry.id   AF-A0A2N2B1B0-F1
#
_cell.length_a   1.000
_cell.length_b   1.000
_cell.length_c   1.000
_cell.angle_alpha   90.00
_cell.angle_beta   90.00
_cell.angle_gamma   90.00
#
_symmetry.space_group_name_H-M   'P 1'
#
loop_
_entity.id
_entity.type
_entity.pdbx_description
1 polymer ?
#
loop_
_entity_poly.entity_id
_entity_poly.type
_entity_poly.pdbx_seq_one_letter_code
_entity_poly.pdbx_strand_id
1 'polypeptide(L)'
;MDLRKFYLENVSEQEYYYNFYDLVKRINETYNIFEGIQETHDYKFLVDNIDYAIEKFKFLCQPENESHNNEDKCWFYLVLFYLNKCGYIIEEFPRVIEHPPIDSFDFVNKEIRNKLIAEGKDDNGTVRYKERRNLIANLTFTQVDNHIELVDSIEAKFKEISNRQASFQHMSTDEKLAEIANLIENMLKKNGKFLSPDYSQICFDYINEDTIRRYRKNIQCFRHSASESISERESFTKEQKVFLINFGLTVLKVIYALLTNE
;
A
#
# COMPACT_ATOMS: atom_id res chain seq x y z
N MET A 1 10.55 18.01 -1.61
CA MET A 1 10.02 17.12 -2.65
C MET A 1 8.65 17.61 -3.10
N ASP A 2 8.33 17.53 -4.38
CA ASP A 2 6.99 17.83 -4.91
C ASP A 2 6.14 16.55 -4.94
N LEU A 3 5.11 16.49 -4.11
CA LEU A 3 4.24 15.32 -3.99
C LEU A 3 3.34 15.11 -5.20
N ARG A 4 2.91 16.18 -5.88
CA ARG A 4 2.10 16.04 -7.10
C ARG A 4 2.91 15.38 -8.19
N LYS A 5 4.14 15.85 -8.40
CA LYS A 5 5.08 15.23 -9.35
C LYS A 5 5.35 13.78 -8.97
N PHE A 6 5.70 13.52 -7.70
CA PHE A 6 5.95 12.17 -7.21
C PHE A 6 4.75 11.24 -7.45
N TYR A 7 3.54 11.67 -7.15
CA TYR A 7 2.32 10.90 -7.41
C TYR A 7 2.15 10.56 -8.89
N LEU A 8 2.23 11.56 -9.78
CA LEU A 8 2.02 11.35 -11.22
C LEU A 8 3.06 10.43 -11.85
N GLU A 9 4.28 10.38 -11.30
CA GLU A 9 5.35 9.50 -11.77
C GLU A 9 5.27 8.07 -11.21
N ASN A 10 4.57 7.85 -10.10
CA ASN A 10 4.61 6.57 -9.35
C ASN A 10 3.26 5.89 -9.16
N VAL A 11 2.14 6.53 -9.50
CA VAL A 11 0.81 5.91 -9.44
C VAL A 11 0.58 5.03 -10.66
N SER A 12 0.13 3.79 -10.45
CA SER A 12 -0.29 2.86 -11.50
C SER A 12 -1.82 2.78 -11.60
N GLU A 13 -2.36 2.53 -12.80
CA GLU A 13 -3.80 2.31 -13.05
C GLU A 13 -4.40 1.15 -12.25
N GLN A 14 -3.55 0.23 -11.80
CA GLN A 14 -3.96 -0.91 -11.00
C GLN A 14 -4.10 -0.55 -9.51
N GLU A 15 -3.54 0.57 -9.06
CA GLU A 15 -3.57 0.96 -7.64
C GLU A 15 -4.85 1.69 -7.25
N TYR A 16 -5.31 1.44 -6.02
CA TYR A 16 -6.48 2.14 -5.46
C TYR A 16 -6.33 3.67 -5.54
N TYR A 17 -5.11 4.17 -5.38
CA TYR A 17 -4.80 5.59 -5.47
C TYR A 17 -5.07 6.21 -6.84
N TYR A 18 -5.18 5.43 -7.91
CA TYR A 18 -5.53 5.93 -9.24
C TYR A 18 -6.94 6.54 -9.29
N ASN A 19 -7.83 6.20 -8.35
CA ASN A 19 -9.14 6.83 -8.20
C ASN A 19 -9.06 8.38 -8.02
N PHE A 20 -7.91 8.89 -7.60
CA PHE A 20 -7.67 10.32 -7.38
C PHE A 20 -6.88 11.00 -8.52
N TYR A 21 -6.55 10.25 -9.58
CA TYR A 21 -5.65 10.71 -10.63
C TYR A 21 -6.15 11.98 -11.32
N ASP A 22 -7.43 12.03 -11.68
CA ASP A 22 -8.01 13.19 -12.37
C ASP A 22 -7.99 14.45 -11.51
N LEU A 23 -8.27 14.32 -10.20
CA LEU A 23 -8.18 15.43 -9.25
C LEU A 23 -6.76 15.98 -9.20
N VAL A 24 -5.76 15.10 -9.04
CA VAL A 24 -4.34 15.50 -8.90
C VAL A 24 -3.78 16.08 -10.20
N LYS A 25 -4.10 15.45 -11.34
CA LYS A 25 -3.64 15.89 -12.65
C LYS A 25 -4.17 17.27 -12.99
N ARG A 26 -5.46 17.52 -12.73
CA ARG A 26 -6.17 18.72 -13.15
C ARG A 26 -6.32 19.77 -12.07
N ILE A 27 -5.64 19.62 -10.93
CA ILE A 27 -5.80 20.52 -9.77
C ILE A 27 -5.53 22.00 -10.09
N ASN A 28 -4.63 22.26 -11.04
CA ASN A 28 -4.30 23.62 -11.47
C ASN A 28 -5.17 24.11 -12.63
N GLU A 29 -6.03 23.26 -13.18
CA GLU A 29 -6.90 23.57 -14.30
C GLU A 29 -8.26 24.10 -13.82
N THR A 30 -8.83 25.04 -14.57
CA THR A 30 -10.24 25.39 -14.52
C THR A 30 -10.85 25.35 -15.90
N TYR A 31 -12.18 25.22 -15.95
CA TYR A 31 -12.93 25.23 -17.19
C TYR A 31 -13.60 26.59 -17.39
N ASN A 32 -13.30 27.23 -18.52
CA ASN A 32 -13.94 28.45 -18.99
C ASN A 32 -14.87 28.11 -20.18
N ILE A 33 -16.12 28.56 -20.16
CA ILE A 33 -17.10 28.26 -21.22
C ILE A 33 -16.73 28.83 -22.60
N PHE A 34 -15.91 29.88 -22.64
CA PHE A 34 -15.47 30.53 -23.88
C PHE A 34 -14.12 30.01 -24.37
N GLU A 35 -13.24 29.61 -23.44
CA GLU A 35 -11.82 29.35 -23.73
C GLU A 35 -11.39 27.89 -23.45
N GLY A 36 -12.28 27.05 -22.91
CA GLY A 36 -12.00 25.66 -22.60
C GLY A 36 -11.21 25.48 -21.30
N ILE A 37 -10.41 24.41 -21.23
CA ILE A 37 -9.57 24.10 -20.06
C ILE A 37 -8.34 25.01 -20.05
N GLN A 38 -8.09 25.66 -18.92
CA GLN A 38 -6.94 26.54 -18.71
C GLN A 38 -6.27 26.24 -17.38
N GLU A 39 -4.94 26.31 -17.32
CA GLU A 39 -4.22 26.35 -16.05
C GLU A 39 -4.38 27.75 -15.43
N THR A 40 -5.12 27.83 -14.34
CA THR A 40 -5.41 29.11 -13.66
C THR A 40 -4.92 29.16 -12.22
N HIS A 41 -4.43 28.04 -11.68
CA HIS A 41 -3.82 27.99 -10.36
C HIS A 41 -2.35 27.56 -10.44
N ASP A 42 -1.55 27.97 -9.45
CA ASP A 42 -0.14 27.57 -9.26
C ASP A 42 0.03 26.88 -7.91
N TYR A 43 -0.84 25.89 -7.61
CA TYR A 43 -0.73 25.13 -6.37
C TYR A 43 0.56 24.30 -6.34
N LYS A 44 1.23 24.30 -5.19
CA LYS A 44 2.52 23.61 -4.98
C LYS A 44 2.43 22.70 -3.77
N PHE A 45 2.70 21.42 -3.99
CA PHE A 45 2.57 20.36 -2.99
C PHE A 45 3.94 19.94 -2.45
N LEU A 46 4.62 20.87 -1.78
CA LEU A 46 6.00 20.69 -1.34
C LEU A 46 6.09 20.15 0.09
N VAL A 47 6.85 19.07 0.28
CA VAL A 47 7.19 18.53 1.60
C VAL A 47 8.69 18.35 1.75
N ASP A 48 9.23 18.66 2.93
CA ASP A 48 10.68 18.57 3.17
C ASP A 48 11.11 17.17 3.59
N ASN A 49 10.34 16.54 4.47
CA ASN A 49 10.61 15.23 5.04
C ASN A 49 9.31 14.55 5.48
N ILE A 50 9.44 13.35 6.06
CA ILE A 50 8.31 12.53 6.51
C ILE A 50 7.54 13.20 7.66
N ASP A 51 8.23 13.84 8.60
CA ASP A 51 7.60 14.52 9.74
C ASP A 51 6.72 15.68 9.26
N TYR A 52 7.19 16.44 8.25
CA TYR A 52 6.40 17.49 7.63
C TYR A 52 5.14 16.93 6.96
N ALA A 53 5.24 15.79 6.27
CA ALA A 53 4.07 15.13 5.67
C ALA A 53 3.06 14.70 6.73
N ILE A 54 3.52 14.12 7.85
CA ILE A 54 2.68 13.73 8.99
C ILE A 54 2.00 14.96 9.60
N GLU A 55 2.73 16.04 9.85
CA GLU A 55 2.15 17.27 10.42
C GLU A 55 1.16 17.93 9.45
N LYS A 56 1.43 17.90 8.14
CA LYS A 56 0.48 18.37 7.13
C LYS A 56 -0.79 17.51 7.12
N PHE A 57 -0.68 16.20 7.25
CA PHE A 57 -1.85 15.32 7.39
C PHE A 57 -2.67 15.66 8.63
N LYS A 58 -2.02 15.77 9.80
CA LYS A 58 -2.68 16.16 11.05
C LYS A 58 -3.36 17.51 10.93
N PHE A 59 -2.73 18.49 10.27
CA PHE A 59 -3.32 19.80 10.00
C PHE A 59 -4.60 19.68 9.18
N LEU A 60 -4.60 18.91 8.09
CA LEU A 60 -5.79 18.71 7.24
C LEU A 60 -6.94 18.01 7.97
N CYS A 61 -6.63 17.20 8.97
CA CYS A 61 -7.62 16.48 9.76
C CYS A 61 -8.24 17.32 10.88
N GLN A 62 -7.69 18.51 11.20
CA GLN A 62 -8.21 19.36 12.26
C GLN A 62 -9.69 19.72 12.01
N PRO A 63 -10.51 19.82 13.07
CA PRO A 63 -11.94 20.11 12.92
C PRO A 63 -12.19 21.46 12.22
N GLU A 64 -11.29 22.43 12.38
CA GLU A 64 -11.34 23.72 11.71
C GLU A 64 -11.14 23.62 10.18
N ASN A 65 -10.51 22.53 9.73
CA ASN A 65 -10.11 22.30 8.35
C ASN A 65 -10.93 21.17 7.69
N GLU A 66 -12.04 20.73 8.28
CA GLU A 66 -12.77 19.55 7.77
C GLU A 66 -13.49 19.78 6.44
N SER A 67 -13.72 21.03 6.06
CA SER A 67 -14.37 21.42 4.81
C SER A 67 -13.33 21.62 3.70
N HIS A 68 -12.80 20.51 3.17
CA HIS A 68 -11.76 20.57 2.15
C HIS A 68 -12.26 21.15 0.83
N ASN A 69 -11.57 22.19 0.36
CA ASN A 69 -11.64 22.62 -1.03
C ASN A 69 -10.82 21.65 -1.93
N ASN A 70 -10.74 21.90 -3.24
CA ASN A 70 -9.99 21.02 -4.14
C ASN A 70 -8.50 20.93 -3.80
N GLU A 71 -7.87 22.01 -3.38
CA GLU A 71 -6.46 22.03 -2.97
C GLU A 71 -6.25 21.18 -1.72
N ASP A 72 -7.10 21.34 -0.70
CA ASP A 72 -7.04 20.56 0.54
C ASP A 72 -7.29 19.07 0.30
N LYS A 73 -8.25 18.73 -0.57
CA LYS A 73 -8.48 17.34 -1.02
C LYS A 73 -7.25 16.78 -1.70
N CYS A 74 -6.64 17.54 -2.61
CA CYS A 74 -5.44 17.13 -3.30
C CYS A 74 -4.28 16.91 -2.30
N TRP A 75 -4.08 17.83 -1.36
CA TRP A 75 -3.12 17.68 -0.26
C TRP A 75 -3.37 16.41 0.55
N PHE A 76 -4.63 16.12 0.90
CA PHE A 76 -5.01 14.94 1.67
C PHE A 76 -4.59 13.64 0.96
N TYR A 77 -4.94 13.47 -0.31
CA TYR A 77 -4.60 12.26 -1.06
C TYR A 77 -3.11 12.15 -1.36
N LEU A 78 -2.43 13.26 -1.68
CA LEU A 78 -1.00 13.25 -1.98
C LEU A 78 -0.16 12.88 -0.75
N VAL A 79 -0.53 13.38 0.43
CA VAL A 79 0.18 13.05 1.67
C VAL A 79 -0.06 11.58 2.03
N LEU A 80 -1.31 11.10 1.95
CA LEU A 80 -1.59 9.69 2.22
C LEU A 80 -0.89 8.75 1.25
N PHE A 81 -0.85 9.08 -0.05
CA PHE A 81 -0.10 8.31 -1.05
C PHE A 81 1.39 8.24 -0.71
N TYR A 82 1.98 9.37 -0.34
CA TYR A 82 3.39 9.43 0.03
C TYR A 82 3.67 8.57 1.27
N LEU A 83 2.86 8.70 2.32
CA LEU A 83 2.97 7.87 3.53
C LEU A 83 2.81 6.38 3.21
N ASN A 84 1.90 6.02 2.30
CA ASN A 84 1.70 4.66 1.83
C ASN A 84 2.96 4.10 1.16
N LYS A 85 3.54 4.83 0.20
CA LYS A 85 4.78 4.44 -0.49
C LYS A 85 5.99 4.37 0.46
N CYS A 86 5.97 5.14 1.55
CA CYS A 86 6.97 5.05 2.61
C CYS A 86 6.69 3.93 3.65
N GLY A 87 5.58 3.20 3.52
CA GLY A 87 5.23 2.09 4.39
C GLY A 87 4.69 2.47 5.77
N TYR A 88 4.08 3.64 5.90
CA TYR A 88 3.48 4.09 7.15
C TYR A 88 2.04 3.62 7.31
N ILE A 89 1.66 3.37 8.56
CA ILE A 89 0.26 3.18 8.98
C ILE A 89 -0.07 4.17 10.11
N ILE A 90 -1.37 4.40 10.31
CA ILE A 90 -1.90 5.08 11.50
C ILE A 90 -2.51 4.01 12.38
N GLU A 91 -1.97 3.79 13.57
CA GLU A 91 -2.40 2.65 14.42
C GLU A 91 -3.88 2.72 14.79
N GLU A 92 -4.39 3.94 15.02
CA GLU A 92 -5.79 4.17 15.35
C GLU A 92 -6.73 3.98 14.14
N PHE A 93 -6.19 4.10 12.92
CA PHE A 93 -6.91 4.02 11.65
C PHE A 93 -6.10 3.23 10.61
N PRO A 94 -5.90 1.91 10.81
CA PRO A 94 -4.91 1.13 10.08
C PRO A 94 -5.16 1.02 8.57
N ARG A 95 -6.37 1.36 8.10
CA ARG A 95 -6.74 1.27 6.67
C ARG A 95 -6.68 2.59 5.92
N VAL A 96 -6.64 3.75 6.58
CA VAL A 96 -6.82 5.04 5.89
C VAL A 96 -5.68 5.37 4.92
N ILE A 97 -4.45 4.95 5.25
CA ILE A 97 -3.29 5.15 4.36
C ILE A 97 -3.34 4.22 3.15
N GLU A 98 -3.84 2.99 3.28
CA GLU A 98 -3.91 2.06 2.14
C GLU A 98 -5.14 2.36 1.25
N HIS A 99 -6.27 2.66 1.88
CA HIS A 99 -7.57 2.87 1.24
C HIS A 99 -8.25 4.11 1.82
N PRO A 100 -7.78 5.33 1.47
CA PRO A 100 -8.44 6.56 1.88
C PRO A 100 -9.86 6.65 1.30
N PRO A 101 -10.82 7.28 1.99
CA PRO A 101 -12.16 7.43 1.43
C PRO A 101 -12.19 8.34 0.20
N ILE A 102 -13.13 8.07 -0.70
CA ILE A 102 -13.36 8.86 -1.91
C ILE A 102 -13.72 10.32 -1.60
N ASP A 103 -14.38 10.56 -0.47
CA ASP A 103 -14.56 11.89 0.09
C ASP A 103 -13.72 12.03 1.35
N SER A 104 -12.78 12.97 1.36
CA SER A 104 -11.93 13.23 2.51
C SER A 104 -12.73 13.56 3.78
N PHE A 105 -13.93 14.16 3.63
CA PHE A 105 -14.85 14.45 4.75
C PHE A 105 -15.23 13.20 5.54
N ASP A 106 -15.34 12.04 4.87
CA ASP A 106 -15.68 10.78 5.54
C ASP A 106 -14.62 10.42 6.58
N PHE A 107 -13.34 10.64 6.29
CA PHE A 107 -12.29 10.43 7.27
C PHE A 107 -12.20 11.58 8.28
N VAL A 108 -11.95 12.82 7.81
CA VAL A 108 -11.58 13.95 8.68
C VAL A 108 -12.71 14.35 9.65
N ASN A 109 -13.96 13.96 9.34
CA ASN A 109 -15.10 14.16 10.22
C ASN A 109 -15.68 12.83 10.73
N LYS A 110 -16.24 11.99 9.85
CA LYS A 110 -17.11 10.89 10.29
C LYS A 110 -16.33 9.81 11.03
N GLU A 111 -15.24 9.29 10.47
CA GLU A 111 -14.44 8.24 11.09
C GLU A 111 -13.81 8.69 12.41
N ILE A 112 -13.22 9.90 12.44
CA ILE A 112 -12.64 10.49 13.65
C ILE A 112 -13.70 10.62 14.76
N ARG A 113 -14.91 11.10 14.43
CA ARG A 113 -16.01 11.22 15.41
C ARG A 113 -16.48 9.86 15.88
N ASN A 114 -16.67 8.91 14.97
CA ASN A 114 -17.13 7.55 15.30
C ASN A 114 -16.14 6.85 16.24
N LYS A 115 -14.84 7.02 16.01
CA LYS A 115 -13.79 6.52 16.91
C LYS A 115 -13.92 7.10 18.32
N LEU A 116 -14.11 8.41 18.44
CA LEU A 116 -14.29 9.08 19.73
C LEU A 116 -15.58 8.67 20.46
N ILE A 117 -16.68 8.49 19.73
CA ILE A 117 -17.94 7.98 20.29
C ILE A 117 -17.76 6.54 20.81
N ALA A 118 -17.07 5.69 20.04
CA ALA A 118 -16.77 4.32 20.46
C ALA A 118 -15.89 4.26 21.73
N GLU A 119 -15.10 5.31 21.98
CA GLU A 119 -14.29 5.47 23.19
C GLU A 119 -15.05 6.17 24.34
N GLY A 120 -16.33 6.50 24.17
CA GLY A 120 -17.15 7.20 25.16
C GLY A 120 -16.71 8.64 25.44
N LYS A 121 -16.05 9.29 24.46
CA LYS A 121 -15.61 10.69 24.55
C LYS A 121 -16.62 11.68 23.97
N ASP A 122 -17.87 11.23 23.80
CA ASP A 122 -18.99 12.04 23.35
C ASP A 122 -19.89 12.49 24.52
N ASP A 123 -20.70 13.51 24.24
CA ASP A 123 -21.74 14.02 25.12
C ASP A 123 -23.07 13.84 24.40
N ASN A 124 -23.76 12.71 24.66
CA ASN A 124 -24.99 12.29 23.98
C ASN A 124 -24.87 12.28 22.44
N GLY A 125 -23.82 11.65 21.90
CA GLY A 125 -23.53 11.57 20.47
C GLY A 125 -22.83 12.81 19.89
N THR A 126 -22.64 13.86 20.70
CA THR A 126 -21.93 15.07 20.28
C THR A 126 -20.46 15.00 20.67
N VAL A 127 -19.57 15.01 19.67
CA VAL A 127 -18.12 15.05 19.88
C VAL A 127 -17.61 16.49 19.86
N ARG A 128 -17.00 16.93 20.96
CA ARG A 128 -16.44 18.29 21.07
C ARG A 128 -15.18 18.42 20.22
N TYR A 129 -14.95 19.59 19.61
CA TYR A 129 -13.74 19.88 18.83
C TYR A 129 -12.45 19.63 19.63
N LYS A 130 -12.46 19.92 20.94
CA LYS A 130 -11.33 19.63 21.83
C LYS A 130 -10.91 18.15 21.77
N GLU A 131 -11.86 17.23 21.82
CA GLU A 131 -11.57 15.79 21.79
C GLU A 131 -11.04 15.35 20.42
N ARG A 132 -11.56 15.95 19.34
CA ARG A 132 -11.03 15.73 17.98
C ARG A 132 -9.59 16.18 17.86
N ARG A 133 -9.28 17.42 18.27
CA ARG A 133 -7.90 17.95 18.27
C ARG A 133 -6.95 17.08 19.07
N ASN A 134 -7.39 16.61 20.24
CA ASN A 134 -6.61 15.71 21.08
C ASN A 134 -6.31 14.37 20.38
N LEU A 135 -7.30 13.74 19.74
CA LEU A 135 -7.06 12.50 18.99
C LEU A 135 -6.09 12.74 17.82
N ILE A 136 -6.32 13.79 17.03
CA ILE A 136 -5.51 14.09 15.83
C ILE A 136 -4.05 14.39 16.20
N ALA A 137 -3.82 15.16 17.26
CA ALA A 137 -2.47 15.49 17.73
C ALA A 137 -1.68 14.23 18.15
N ASN A 138 -2.39 13.25 18.72
CA ASN A 138 -1.82 12.03 19.28
C ASN A 138 -1.93 10.81 18.34
N LEU A 139 -2.26 10.99 17.06
CA LEU A 139 -2.23 9.89 16.10
C LEU A 139 -0.83 9.27 16.03
N THR A 140 -0.80 7.94 16.08
CA THR A 140 0.43 7.16 16.13
C THR A 140 0.78 6.69 14.72
N PHE A 141 1.85 7.26 14.17
CA PHE A 141 2.39 6.87 12.87
C PHE A 141 3.52 5.88 13.06
N THR A 142 3.34 4.68 12.52
CA THR A 142 4.34 3.61 12.64
C THR A 142 4.73 3.17 11.24
N GLN A 143 6.03 3.13 10.98
CA GLN A 143 6.55 2.54 9.76
C GLN A 143 6.53 1.02 9.90
N VAL A 144 5.86 0.34 8.98
CA VAL A 144 5.78 -1.12 8.99
C VAL A 144 7.14 -1.69 8.57
N ASP A 145 7.77 -2.42 9.49
CA ASP A 145 8.98 -3.20 9.20
C ASP A 145 8.73 -4.12 7.99
N ASN A 146 9.59 -4.02 6.97
CA ASN A 146 9.47 -4.77 5.72
C ASN A 146 8.21 -4.44 4.91
N HIS A 147 7.79 -3.17 4.88
CA HIS A 147 6.87 -2.69 3.85
C HIS A 147 7.47 -2.99 2.46
N ILE A 148 6.71 -3.74 1.66
CA ILE A 148 7.11 -4.05 0.29
C ILE A 148 6.00 -3.56 -0.61
N GLU A 149 6.32 -2.59 -1.45
CA GLU A 149 5.43 -2.11 -2.49
C GLU A 149 5.11 -3.26 -3.46
N LEU A 150 3.89 -3.79 -3.34
CA LEU A 150 3.34 -4.77 -4.25
C LEU A 150 2.68 -4.03 -5.40
N VAL A 151 2.88 -4.52 -6.62
CA VAL A 151 2.03 -4.10 -7.73
C VAL A 151 0.63 -4.67 -7.44
N ASP A 152 -0.43 -3.87 -7.56
CA ASP A 152 -1.79 -4.32 -7.23
C ASP A 152 -2.24 -5.55 -8.02
N SER A 153 -1.72 -5.78 -9.23
CA SER A 153 -1.93 -7.04 -9.95
C SER A 153 -1.40 -8.27 -9.20
N ILE A 154 -0.30 -8.14 -8.47
CA ILE A 154 0.26 -9.22 -7.63
C ILE A 154 -0.56 -9.36 -6.34
N GLU A 155 -0.97 -8.25 -5.72
CA GLU A 155 -1.87 -8.28 -4.56
C GLU A 155 -3.23 -8.93 -4.91
N ALA A 156 -3.80 -8.60 -6.07
CA ALA A 156 -5.01 -9.22 -6.59
C ALA A 156 -4.82 -10.73 -6.81
N LYS A 157 -3.65 -11.15 -7.31
CA LYS A 157 -3.32 -12.58 -7.45
C LYS A 157 -3.17 -13.30 -6.12
N PHE A 158 -2.61 -12.66 -5.09
CA PHE A 158 -2.60 -13.21 -3.74
C PHE A 158 -4.04 -13.40 -3.21
N LYS A 159 -4.91 -12.41 -3.40
CA LYS A 159 -6.33 -12.51 -3.03
C LYS A 159 -7.09 -13.58 -3.81
N GLU A 160 -6.73 -13.81 -5.08
CA GLU A 160 -7.33 -14.85 -5.93
C GLU A 160 -7.03 -16.26 -5.42
N ILE A 161 -5.78 -16.52 -5.00
CA ILE A 161 -5.36 -17.86 -4.57
C ILE A 161 -5.56 -18.11 -3.07
N SER A 162 -5.72 -17.06 -2.27
CA SER A 162 -5.83 -17.18 -0.82
C SER A 162 -7.28 -17.38 -0.38
N ASN A 163 -7.51 -18.42 0.43
CA ASN A 163 -8.83 -18.71 1.00
C ASN A 163 -9.27 -17.72 2.10
N ARG A 164 -8.39 -16.81 2.53
CA ARG A 164 -8.64 -15.91 3.68
C ARG A 164 -9.00 -14.46 3.30
N GLN A 165 -8.87 -14.07 2.03
CA GLN A 165 -9.15 -12.70 1.54
C GLN A 165 -8.45 -11.57 2.34
N ALA A 166 -7.40 -11.89 3.10
CA ALA A 166 -6.60 -10.91 3.82
C ALA A 166 -5.56 -10.27 2.89
N SER A 167 -5.27 -8.99 3.07
CA SER A 167 -4.17 -8.31 2.35
C SER A 167 -2.85 -8.99 2.68
N PHE A 168 -1.99 -9.19 1.68
CA PHE A 168 -0.68 -9.82 1.87
C PHE A 168 0.14 -9.10 2.93
N GLN A 169 -0.01 -7.76 3.02
CA GLN A 169 0.72 -6.93 3.96
C GLN A 169 0.43 -7.28 5.43
N HIS A 170 -0.80 -7.68 5.72
CA HIS A 170 -1.27 -8.00 7.08
C HIS A 170 -1.01 -9.45 7.51
N MET A 171 -0.44 -10.27 6.64
CA MET A 171 -0.08 -11.65 6.96
C MET A 171 1.16 -11.72 7.86
N SER A 172 1.23 -12.73 8.72
CA SER A 172 2.47 -13.03 9.45
C SER A 172 3.60 -13.43 8.49
N THR A 173 4.85 -13.36 8.96
CA THR A 173 6.03 -13.68 8.15
C THR A 173 5.96 -15.07 7.51
N ASP A 174 5.52 -16.09 8.27
CA ASP A 174 5.43 -17.45 7.77
C ASP A 174 4.27 -17.60 6.77
N GLU A 175 3.16 -16.90 7.00
CA GLU A 175 2.03 -16.85 6.05
C GLU A 175 2.44 -16.16 4.74
N LYS A 176 3.18 -15.04 4.80
CA LYS A 176 3.74 -14.37 3.61
C LYS A 176 4.59 -15.33 2.78
N LEU A 177 5.47 -16.10 3.42
CA LEU A 177 6.32 -17.08 2.72
C LEU A 177 5.51 -18.23 2.11
N ALA A 178 4.49 -18.71 2.82
CA ALA A 178 3.60 -19.75 2.30
C ALA A 178 2.82 -19.26 1.07
N GLU A 179 2.27 -18.03 1.12
CA GLU A 179 1.51 -17.44 0.01
C GLU A 179 2.42 -17.14 -1.19
N ILE A 180 3.64 -16.66 -0.98
CA ILE A 180 4.62 -16.51 -2.08
C ILE A 180 4.86 -17.86 -2.77
N ALA A 181 5.07 -18.92 -2.00
CA ALA A 181 5.32 -20.26 -2.55
C ALA A 181 4.11 -20.76 -3.37
N ASN A 182 2.89 -20.52 -2.88
CA ASN A 182 1.65 -20.85 -3.58
C ASN A 182 1.50 -20.04 -4.87
N LEU A 183 1.77 -18.73 -4.84
CA LEU A 183 1.58 -17.88 -6.00
C LEU A 183 2.59 -18.18 -7.11
N ILE A 184 3.87 -18.39 -6.77
CA ILE A 184 4.87 -18.83 -7.75
C ILE A 184 4.44 -20.15 -8.40
N GLU A 185 3.92 -21.09 -7.62
CA GLU A 185 3.44 -22.35 -8.15
C GLU A 185 2.22 -22.17 -9.06
N ASN A 186 1.24 -21.35 -8.66
CA ASN A 186 0.07 -21.05 -9.47
C ASN A 186 0.46 -20.40 -10.81
N MET A 187 1.35 -19.42 -10.80
CA MET A 187 1.76 -18.69 -12.01
C MET A 187 2.59 -19.56 -12.97
N LEU A 188 3.49 -20.40 -12.45
CA LEU A 188 4.36 -21.21 -13.30
C LEU A 188 3.75 -22.55 -13.71
N LYS A 189 2.74 -23.09 -13.00
CA LYS A 189 2.24 -24.45 -13.27
C LYS A 189 1.01 -24.42 -14.18
N LYS A 190 1.19 -24.74 -15.47
CA LYS A 190 0.09 -24.95 -16.43
C LYS A 190 -0.06 -26.45 -16.75
N ASN A 191 -1.28 -26.98 -16.67
CA ASN A 191 -1.58 -28.40 -16.96
C ASN A 191 -0.67 -29.40 -16.22
N GLY A 192 -0.33 -29.11 -14.96
CA GLY A 192 0.53 -29.96 -14.13
C GLY A 192 2.03 -29.87 -14.43
N LYS A 193 2.45 -29.10 -15.44
CA LYS A 193 3.86 -28.88 -15.79
C LYS A 193 4.29 -27.45 -15.45
N PHE A 194 5.52 -27.30 -14.97
CA PHE A 194 6.11 -25.98 -14.74
C PHE A 194 6.58 -25.40 -16.07
N LEU A 195 6.14 -24.18 -16.35
CA LEU A 195 6.74 -23.31 -17.36
C LEU A 195 8.16 -22.96 -16.94
N SER A 196 9.03 -22.75 -17.94
CA SER A 196 10.34 -22.15 -17.74
C SER A 196 10.43 -20.87 -18.58
N PRO A 197 9.99 -19.73 -18.02
CA PRO A 197 10.17 -18.43 -18.64
C PRO A 197 11.65 -18.14 -18.89
N ASP A 198 11.94 -17.36 -19.92
CA ASP A 198 13.29 -16.87 -20.16
C ASP A 198 13.63 -15.71 -19.21
N TYR A 199 14.08 -16.07 -18.01
CA TYR A 199 14.43 -15.11 -16.96
C TYR A 199 15.53 -14.13 -17.38
N SER A 200 16.36 -14.48 -18.37
CA SER A 200 17.48 -13.63 -18.81
C SER A 200 17.01 -12.31 -19.42
N GLN A 201 15.78 -12.25 -19.93
CA GLN A 201 15.19 -11.03 -20.51
C GLN A 201 15.05 -9.88 -19.51
N ILE A 202 14.91 -10.19 -18.22
CA ILE A 202 14.74 -9.19 -17.15
C ILE A 202 15.88 -9.26 -16.14
N CYS A 203 16.31 -10.47 -15.79
CA CYS A 203 17.21 -10.71 -14.66
C CYS A 203 18.69 -10.81 -15.05
N PHE A 204 19.02 -10.72 -16.34
CA PHE A 204 20.37 -11.03 -16.84
C PHE A 204 20.80 -12.41 -16.30
N ASP A 205 21.98 -12.50 -15.69
CA ASP A 205 22.52 -13.73 -15.10
C ASP A 205 22.30 -13.81 -13.57
N TYR A 206 21.62 -12.85 -12.97
CA TYR A 206 21.42 -12.80 -11.51
C TYR A 206 20.37 -13.80 -11.01
N ILE A 207 19.31 -14.02 -11.79
CA ILE A 207 18.23 -14.96 -11.48
C ILE A 207 17.96 -15.81 -12.71
N ASN A 208 18.13 -17.12 -12.55
CA ASN A 208 17.88 -18.13 -13.57
C ASN A 208 16.97 -19.24 -13.04
N GLU A 209 16.64 -20.22 -13.89
CA GLU A 209 15.74 -21.32 -13.53
C GLU A 209 16.21 -22.07 -12.27
N ASP A 210 17.52 -22.33 -12.15
CA ASP A 210 18.09 -23.00 -10.98
C ASP A 210 17.93 -22.17 -9.70
N THR A 211 18.04 -20.85 -9.81
CA THR A 211 17.82 -19.93 -8.69
C THR A 211 16.38 -19.99 -8.23
N ILE A 212 15.41 -19.96 -9.15
CA ILE A 212 13.99 -20.10 -8.82
C ILE A 212 13.69 -21.48 -8.21
N ARG A 213 14.28 -22.54 -8.76
CA ARG A 213 14.10 -23.91 -8.26
C ARG A 213 14.64 -24.07 -6.83
N ARG A 214 15.83 -23.55 -6.54
CA ARG A 214 16.41 -23.53 -5.18
C ARG A 214 15.55 -22.71 -4.23
N TYR A 215 15.14 -21.52 -4.64
CA TYR A 215 14.30 -20.65 -3.82
C TYR A 215 12.99 -21.33 -3.43
N ARG A 216 12.27 -21.89 -4.40
CA ARG A 216 11.02 -22.63 -4.17
C ARG A 216 11.19 -23.81 -3.22
N LYS A 217 12.32 -24.52 -3.32
CA LYS A 217 12.66 -25.62 -2.41
C LYS A 217 12.83 -25.12 -0.98
N ASN A 218 13.55 -24.01 -0.79
CA ASN A 218 13.83 -23.45 0.54
C ASN A 218 12.56 -22.97 1.25
N ILE A 219 11.59 -22.41 0.52
CA ILE A 219 10.35 -21.91 1.13
C ILE A 219 9.24 -22.98 1.19
N GLN A 220 9.52 -24.21 0.75
CA GLN A 220 8.53 -25.29 0.70
C GLN A 220 7.96 -25.61 2.09
N CYS A 221 8.81 -25.58 3.13
CA CYS A 221 8.44 -25.92 4.50
C CYS A 221 7.36 -25.00 5.10
N PHE A 222 7.23 -23.77 4.60
CA PHE A 222 6.20 -22.83 5.05
C PHE A 222 4.78 -23.24 4.66
N ARG A 223 4.63 -24.18 3.71
CA ARG A 223 3.33 -24.68 3.24
C ARG A 223 2.84 -25.93 3.98
N HIS A 224 3.71 -26.61 4.71
CA HIS A 224 3.43 -27.95 5.24
C HIS A 224 3.27 -27.94 6.76
N SER A 225 2.28 -28.70 7.23
CA SER A 225 1.99 -28.89 8.66
C SER A 225 2.72 -30.10 9.28
N ALA A 226 3.51 -30.83 8.50
CA ALA A 226 4.28 -31.97 8.99
C ALA A 226 5.34 -31.52 10.02
N SER A 227 5.63 -32.37 11.02
CA SER A 227 6.58 -32.06 12.10
C SER A 227 7.96 -31.66 11.59
N GLU A 228 8.43 -32.32 10.53
CA GLU A 228 9.69 -32.00 9.86
C GLU A 228 9.68 -30.57 9.29
N SER A 229 8.58 -30.16 8.67
CA SER A 229 8.41 -28.81 8.11
C SER A 229 8.23 -27.74 9.19
N ILE A 230 7.69 -28.10 10.37
CA ILE A 230 7.66 -27.19 11.54
C ILE A 230 9.09 -26.95 12.04
N SER A 231 9.87 -28.01 12.23
CA SER A 231 11.26 -27.89 12.68
C SER A 231 12.14 -27.13 11.67
N GLU A 232 11.94 -27.36 10.37
CA GLU A 232 12.63 -26.63 9.32
C GLU A 232 12.30 -25.13 9.35
N ARG A 233 11.03 -24.74 9.54
CA ARG A 233 10.64 -23.32 9.68
C ARG A 233 11.28 -22.62 10.88
N GLU A 234 11.40 -23.31 12.00
CA GLU A 234 12.01 -22.79 13.23
C GLU A 234 13.52 -22.57 13.08
N SER A 235 14.16 -23.21 12.11
CA SER A 235 15.60 -23.03 11.84
C SER A 235 15.95 -21.71 11.14
N PHE A 236 14.97 -21.01 10.57
CA PHE A 236 15.20 -19.73 9.88
C PHE A 236 15.22 -18.55 10.86
N THR A 237 16.23 -17.68 10.73
CA THR A 237 16.26 -16.40 11.47
C THR A 237 15.24 -15.40 10.92
N LYS A 238 14.93 -14.36 11.71
CA LYS A 238 14.05 -13.26 11.27
C LYS A 238 14.58 -12.62 9.99
N GLU A 239 15.88 -12.34 9.92
CA GLU A 239 16.54 -11.70 8.78
C GLU A 239 16.49 -12.58 7.53
N GLN A 240 16.68 -13.90 7.68
CA GLN A 240 16.54 -14.84 6.57
C GLN A 240 15.12 -14.87 6.02
N LYS A 241 14.11 -14.88 6.89
CA LYS A 241 12.71 -14.83 6.47
C LYS A 241 12.39 -13.52 5.74
N VAL A 242 12.86 -12.38 6.25
CA VAL A 242 12.74 -11.07 5.58
C VAL A 242 13.38 -11.09 4.20
N PHE A 243 14.60 -11.59 4.08
CA PHE A 243 15.27 -11.74 2.78
C PHE A 243 14.46 -12.61 1.82
N LEU A 244 13.95 -13.75 2.28
CA LEU A 244 13.16 -14.67 1.46
C LEU A 244 11.84 -14.05 0.98
N ILE A 245 11.20 -13.22 1.79
CA ILE A 245 10.00 -12.48 1.39
C ILE A 245 10.36 -11.47 0.29
N ASN A 246 11.36 -10.62 0.52
CA ASN A 246 11.80 -9.60 -0.44
C ASN A 246 12.20 -10.24 -1.78
N PHE A 247 13.02 -11.29 -1.73
CA PHE A 247 13.45 -12.02 -2.92
C PHE A 247 12.27 -12.71 -3.62
N GLY A 248 11.34 -13.28 -2.86
CA GLY A 248 10.13 -13.90 -3.39
C GLY A 248 9.24 -12.93 -4.17
N LEU A 249 9.07 -11.71 -3.65
CA LEU A 249 8.31 -10.68 -4.34
C LEU A 249 9.02 -10.18 -5.60
N THR A 250 10.36 -10.07 -5.59
CA THR A 250 11.14 -9.81 -6.81
C THR A 250 10.92 -10.91 -7.84
N VAL A 251 10.98 -12.18 -7.44
CA VAL A 251 10.71 -13.33 -8.30
C VAL A 251 9.30 -13.27 -8.89
N LEU A 252 8.29 -12.95 -8.09
CA LEU A 252 6.91 -12.82 -8.54
C LEU A 252 6.72 -11.68 -9.55
N LYS A 253 7.33 -10.52 -9.31
CA LYS A 253 7.32 -9.39 -10.25
C LYS A 253 7.91 -9.78 -11.60
N VAL A 254 9.04 -10.50 -11.60
CA VAL A 254 9.68 -11.01 -12.82
C VAL A 254 8.80 -12.02 -13.55
N ILE A 255 8.29 -13.04 -12.83
CA ILE A 255 7.41 -14.06 -13.44
C ILE A 255 6.17 -13.39 -14.03
N TYR A 256 5.56 -12.44 -13.30
CA TYR A 256 4.39 -11.72 -13.79
C TYR A 256 4.70 -11.00 -15.10
N ALA A 257 5.76 -10.19 -15.12
CA ALA A 257 6.15 -9.44 -16.32
C ALA A 257 6.45 -10.34 -17.53
N LEU A 258 7.14 -11.47 -17.32
CA LEU A 258 7.45 -12.42 -18.40
C LEU A 258 6.20 -13.13 -18.93
N LEU A 259 5.22 -13.41 -18.08
CA LEU A 259 3.99 -14.10 -18.48
C LEU A 259 2.91 -13.17 -19.04
N THR A 260 2.97 -11.87 -18.78
CA THR A 260 2.04 -10.87 -19.35
C THR A 260 2.55 -10.22 -20.63
N ASN A 261 3.85 -10.29 -20.91
CA ASN A 261 4.47 -9.77 -22.14
C ASN A 261 4.55 -10.82 -23.26
N GLU A 262 3.99 -12.02 -23.06
CA GLU A 262 3.74 -13.05 -24.09
C GLU A 262 2.33 -12.92 -24.67
#